data_AF-A0A7X7E2W2-F1
#
_entry.id   AF-A0A7X7E2W2-F1
#
_cell.length_a   1.000
_cell.length_b   1.000
_cell.length_c   1.000
_cell.angle_alpha   90.00
_cell.angle_beta   90.00
_cell.angle_gamma   90.00
#
_symmetry.space_group_name_H-M   'P 1'
#
loop_
_entity.id
_entity.type
_entity.pdbx_description
1 polymer ?
#
loop_
_entity_poly.entity_id
_entity_poly.type
_entity_poly.pdbx_seq_one_letter_code
_entity_poly.pdbx_strand_id
1 'polypeptide(L)'
;MQCTSPFLMKMENGDIIEVPCGKCASCIISRQREWALRMMNELEYHEYSVFLTLTFREAPYQISKRDVQLFLKRLRKELYPRKIKYYACGEYGEKNDRPHYHLILFGVSGFGQDDEALQRAWPYGFIFTGSVTYQSCRYVAKYIQKKYGKDFKEWLADRQPPFQLQSQGLGKKFAIDNKDRIKEELKIPYQGVVHGVPRYYKKKLEIEKESYKSVTLEKRRETFEKLAKRCGKDDLVSIYHELRKARLQADRNVKARTGMKKDKL
;
A
#
# COMPACT_ATOMS: atom_id res chain seq x y z
N MET A 1 -11.40 -1.24 4.19
CA MET A 1 -11.47 -1.92 5.51
C MET A 1 -11.47 -0.85 6.58
N GLN A 2 -12.33 -0.98 7.58
CA GLN A 2 -12.41 -0.01 8.67
C GLN A 2 -11.32 -0.27 9.71
N CYS A 3 -10.79 0.80 10.29
CA CYS A 3 -9.83 0.72 11.39
C CYS A 3 -10.47 0.02 12.60
N THR A 4 -9.76 -0.93 13.21
CA THR A 4 -10.24 -1.67 14.39
C THR A 4 -9.95 -0.95 15.70
N SER A 5 -9.07 0.05 15.69
CA SER A 5 -8.73 0.86 16.86
C SER A 5 -8.47 2.31 16.43
N PRO A 6 -9.50 3.06 15.99
CA PRO A 6 -9.33 4.46 15.60
C PRO A 6 -9.07 5.35 16.82
N PHE A 7 -8.43 6.50 16.61
CA PHE A 7 -8.28 7.56 17.60
C PHE A 7 -9.38 8.59 17.43
N LEU A 8 -9.79 9.23 18.53
CA LEU A 8 -10.69 10.37 18.51
C LEU A 8 -9.86 11.66 18.40
N MET A 9 -10.20 12.51 17.44
CA MET A 9 -9.56 13.81 17.24
C MET A 9 -10.62 14.90 17.36
N LYS A 10 -10.37 15.88 18.23
CA LYS A 10 -11.18 17.08 18.36
C LYS A 10 -10.80 18.08 17.27
N MET A 11 -11.77 18.57 16.53
CA MET A 11 -11.65 19.61 15.50
C MET A 11 -11.77 21.01 16.13
N GLU A 12 -11.39 22.05 15.38
CA GLU A 12 -11.46 23.44 15.83
C GLU A 12 -12.88 23.91 16.14
N ASN A 13 -13.87 23.41 15.39
CA ASN A 13 -15.30 23.65 15.61
C ASN A 13 -15.91 22.83 16.77
N GLY A 14 -15.10 22.12 17.55
CA GLY A 14 -15.54 21.33 18.71
C GLY A 14 -15.95 19.89 18.39
N ASP A 15 -16.12 19.54 17.12
CA ASP A 15 -16.53 18.20 16.70
C ASP A 15 -15.47 17.13 16.97
N ILE A 16 -15.91 15.91 17.27
CA ILE A 16 -15.03 14.75 17.50
C ILE A 16 -15.16 13.77 16.33
N ILE A 17 -14.07 13.61 15.58
CA ILE A 17 -13.98 12.66 14.46
C ILE A 17 -13.09 11.47 14.78
N GLU A 18 -13.41 10.31 14.20
CA GLU A 18 -12.56 9.13 14.25
C GLU A 18 -11.50 9.16 13.15
N VAL A 19 -10.24 8.97 13.53
CA VAL A 19 -9.10 8.94 12.62
C VAL A 19 -8.43 7.56 12.67
N PRO A 20 -8.11 6.94 11.51
CA PRO A 20 -7.49 5.62 11.49
C PRO A 20 -6.11 5.62 12.18
N CYS A 21 -5.84 4.61 13.02
CA CYS A 21 -4.60 4.57 13.81
C CYS A 21 -3.32 4.34 13.01
N GLY A 22 -3.43 3.89 11.77
CA GLY A 22 -2.27 3.62 10.91
C GLY A 22 -1.48 2.35 11.25
N LYS A 23 -1.78 1.68 12.37
CA LYS A 23 -1.00 0.53 12.89
C LYS A 23 -1.75 -0.80 12.87
N CYS A 24 -3.09 -0.81 12.97
CA CYS A 24 -3.85 -2.07 12.94
C CYS A 24 -3.79 -2.74 11.56
N ALA A 25 -4.04 -4.05 11.50
CA ALA A 25 -4.00 -4.83 10.27
C ALA A 25 -4.90 -4.25 9.17
N SER A 26 -6.07 -3.71 9.54
CA SER A 26 -6.96 -3.02 8.59
C SER A 26 -6.33 -1.74 8.00
N CYS A 27 -5.65 -0.94 8.81
CA CYS A 27 -4.96 0.27 8.33
C CYS A 27 -3.77 -0.07 7.43
N ILE A 28 -3.01 -1.09 7.82
CA ILE A 28 -1.93 -1.72 7.07
C ILE A 28 -2.44 -2.13 5.67
N ILE A 29 -3.47 -2.96 5.60
CA ILE A 29 -4.08 -3.38 4.33
C ILE A 29 -4.64 -2.20 3.54
N SER A 30 -5.24 -1.21 4.20
CA SER A 30 -5.73 0.01 3.54
C SER A 30 -4.60 0.78 2.85
N ARG A 31 -3.44 0.91 3.51
CA ARG A 31 -2.25 1.55 2.94
C ARG A 31 -1.65 0.74 1.78
N GLN A 32 -1.70 -0.59 1.83
CA GLN A 32 -1.29 -1.44 0.69
C GLN A 32 -2.20 -1.20 -0.52
N ARG A 33 -3.53 -1.14 -0.30
CA ARG A 33 -4.50 -0.84 -1.36
C ARG A 33 -4.29 0.57 -1.92
N GLU A 34 -3.99 1.54 -1.07
CA GLU A 34 -3.69 2.91 -1.49
C GLU A 34 -2.46 2.95 -2.44
N TRP A 35 -1.38 2.26 -2.08
CA TRP A 35 -0.20 2.17 -2.95
C TRP A 35 -0.48 1.41 -4.24
N ALA A 36 -1.24 0.31 -4.17
CA ALA A 36 -1.61 -0.45 -5.35
C ALA A 36 -2.44 0.39 -6.32
N LEU A 37 -3.45 1.11 -5.82
CA LEU A 37 -4.24 2.04 -6.63
C LEU A 37 -3.34 3.11 -7.28
N ARG A 38 -2.43 3.72 -6.52
CA ARG A 38 -1.50 4.72 -7.07
C ARG A 38 -0.59 4.18 -8.17
N MET A 39 -0.18 2.90 -8.06
CA MET A 39 0.61 2.23 -9.08
C MET A 39 -0.23 1.93 -10.32
N MET A 40 -1.47 1.45 -10.17
CA MET A 40 -2.37 1.24 -11.31
C MET A 40 -2.73 2.56 -12.00
N ASN A 41 -2.96 3.62 -11.24
CA ASN A 41 -3.20 4.95 -11.79
C ASN A 41 -1.96 5.53 -12.49
N GLU A 42 -0.74 5.16 -12.08
CA GLU A 42 0.47 5.54 -12.83
C GLU A 42 0.58 4.73 -14.12
N LEU A 43 0.22 3.44 -14.09
CA LEU A 43 0.28 2.54 -15.25
C LEU A 43 -0.45 3.10 -16.48
N GLU A 44 -1.60 3.77 -16.28
CA GLU A 44 -2.39 4.41 -17.36
C GLU A 44 -1.60 5.44 -18.19
N TYR A 45 -0.47 5.92 -17.68
CA TYR A 45 0.36 6.94 -18.32
C TYR A 45 1.70 6.43 -18.84
N HIS A 46 1.91 5.11 -18.86
CA HIS A 46 3.11 4.50 -19.39
C HIS A 46 2.73 3.38 -20.36
N GLU A 47 3.35 3.41 -21.54
CA GLU A 47 3.17 2.37 -22.56
C GLU A 47 3.67 1.00 -22.07
N TYR A 48 4.79 1.00 -21.35
CA TYR A 48 5.41 -0.22 -20.83
C TYR A 48 5.42 -0.25 -19.30
N SER A 49 5.26 -1.44 -18.76
CA SER A 49 5.49 -1.69 -17.34
C SER A 49 5.87 -3.14 -17.10
N VAL A 50 6.58 -3.39 -16.01
CA VAL A 50 6.99 -4.75 -15.63
C VAL A 50 7.06 -4.89 -14.12
N PHE A 51 6.55 -6.03 -13.63
CA PHE A 51 6.86 -6.51 -12.30
C PHE A 51 8.19 -7.27 -12.35
N LEU A 52 9.12 -6.92 -11.49
CA LEU A 52 10.43 -7.56 -11.40
C LEU A 52 10.66 -8.14 -10.03
N THR A 53 11.26 -9.32 -10.00
CA THR A 53 11.97 -9.82 -8.82
C THR A 53 13.44 -9.93 -9.14
N LEU A 54 14.28 -9.25 -8.36
CA LEU A 54 15.72 -9.39 -8.42
C LEU A 54 16.16 -10.30 -7.29
N THR A 55 16.92 -11.33 -7.65
CA THR A 55 17.54 -12.25 -6.70
C THR A 55 19.04 -12.29 -6.92
N PHE A 56 19.76 -12.55 -5.84
CA PHE A 56 21.20 -12.76 -5.91
C PHE A 56 21.50 -14.22 -6.21
N ARG A 57 22.54 -14.48 -7.01
CA ARG A 57 23.11 -15.82 -7.15
C ARG A 57 23.70 -16.25 -5.80
N GLU A 58 24.57 -15.40 -5.26
CA GLU A 58 25.13 -15.50 -3.92
C GLU A 58 24.51 -14.43 -3.04
N ALA A 59 23.58 -14.85 -2.18
CA ALA A 59 22.77 -13.92 -1.40
C ALA A 59 23.61 -13.23 -0.32
N PRO A 60 23.60 -11.88 -0.24
CA PRO A 60 24.21 -11.19 0.88
C PRO A 60 23.47 -11.53 2.17
N TYR A 61 24.09 -11.24 3.31
CA TYR A 61 23.46 -11.43 4.61
C TYR A 61 22.20 -10.57 4.81
N GLN A 62 22.19 -9.37 4.21
CA GLN A 62 21.12 -8.39 4.43
C GLN A 62 20.73 -7.63 3.16
N ILE A 63 19.52 -7.09 3.19
CA ILE A 63 19.02 -6.20 2.15
C ILE A 63 19.69 -4.82 2.24
N SER A 64 19.88 -4.18 1.09
CA SER A 64 20.45 -2.84 0.98
C SER A 64 19.69 -1.98 -0.03
N LYS A 65 19.32 -0.77 0.39
CA LYS A 65 18.74 0.23 -0.51
C LYS A 65 19.69 0.58 -1.66
N ARG A 66 21.01 0.50 -1.40
CA ARG A 66 22.07 0.80 -2.36
C ARG A 66 21.96 -0.08 -3.60
N ASP A 67 21.67 -1.36 -3.42
CA ASP A 67 21.62 -2.34 -4.52
C ASP A 67 20.52 -1.96 -5.53
N VAL A 68 19.32 -1.67 -5.00
CA VAL A 68 18.18 -1.23 -5.80
C VAL A 68 18.46 0.12 -6.46
N GLN A 69 19.09 1.05 -5.75
CA GLN A 69 19.45 2.36 -6.31
C GLN A 69 20.47 2.25 -7.45
N LEU A 70 21.49 1.40 -7.30
CA LEU A 70 22.50 1.16 -8.33
C LEU A 70 21.92 0.43 -9.55
N PHE A 71 21.06 -0.56 -9.33
CA PHE A 71 20.27 -1.19 -10.40
C PHE A 71 19.50 -0.14 -11.20
N LEU A 72 18.70 0.68 -10.53
CA LEU A 72 17.91 1.73 -11.19
C LEU A 72 18.79 2.80 -11.85
N LYS A 73 19.98 3.09 -11.32
CA LYS A 73 20.94 4.02 -11.93
C LYS A 73 21.50 3.45 -13.23
N ARG A 74 21.90 2.18 -13.25
CA ARG A 74 22.37 1.48 -14.46
C ARG A 74 21.27 1.38 -15.50
N LEU A 75 20.07 0.94 -15.10
CA LEU A 75 18.93 0.81 -16.00
C LEU A 75 18.54 2.15 -16.65
N ARG A 76 18.57 3.27 -15.90
CA ARG A 76 18.34 4.60 -16.46
C ARG A 76 19.38 5.03 -17.49
N LYS A 77 20.62 4.56 -17.36
CA LYS A 77 21.69 4.84 -18.33
C LYS A 77 21.44 4.07 -19.63
N GLU A 78 21.11 2.78 -19.51
CA GLU A 78 20.81 1.90 -20.66
C GLU A 78 19.60 2.39 -21.47
N LEU A 79 18.55 2.86 -20.79
CA LEU A 79 17.30 3.25 -21.43
C LEU A 79 17.22 4.74 -21.81
N TYR A 80 18.28 5.53 -21.58
CA TYR A 80 18.24 6.95 -21.93
C TYR A 80 17.99 7.14 -23.44
N PRO A 81 17.08 8.04 -23.87
CA PRO A 81 16.42 9.11 -23.09
C PRO A 81 15.10 8.75 -22.40
N ARG A 82 14.62 7.49 -22.50
CA ARG A 82 13.37 7.03 -21.90
C ARG A 82 13.37 7.27 -20.40
N LYS A 83 12.27 7.85 -19.89
CA LYS A 83 12.11 8.12 -18.46
C LYS A 83 11.38 6.95 -17.81
N ILE A 84 11.96 6.42 -16.75
CA ILE A 84 11.36 5.34 -15.97
C ILE A 84 10.90 5.85 -14.60
N LYS A 85 9.77 5.32 -14.14
CA LYS A 85 9.35 5.41 -12.74
C LYS A 85 9.31 4.03 -12.12
N TYR A 86 9.29 3.98 -10.79
CA TYR A 86 9.33 2.73 -10.07
C TYR A 86 8.69 2.81 -8.70
N TYR A 87 8.26 1.65 -8.23
CA TYR A 87 8.00 1.33 -6.84
C TYR A 87 8.78 0.06 -6.49
N ALA A 88 9.48 0.03 -5.35
CA ALA A 88 10.33 -1.10 -4.99
C ALA A 88 10.25 -1.41 -3.50
N CYS A 89 10.36 -2.69 -3.15
CA CYS A 89 10.62 -3.15 -1.79
C CYS A 89 11.85 -4.05 -1.72
N GLY A 90 12.53 -4.00 -0.58
CA GLY A 90 13.51 -5.00 -0.18
C GLY A 90 13.01 -5.73 1.04
N GLU A 91 13.13 -7.06 1.01
CA GLU A 91 12.59 -7.95 2.02
C GLU A 91 13.42 -9.22 2.16
N TYR A 92 13.09 -9.99 3.19
CA TYR A 92 13.61 -11.32 3.42
C TYR A 92 12.54 -12.36 3.03
N GLY A 93 12.94 -13.34 2.21
CA GLY A 93 12.08 -14.42 1.75
C GLY A 93 11.61 -15.31 2.90
N GLU A 94 10.43 -15.90 2.78
CA GLU A 94 9.76 -16.54 3.92
C GLU A 94 10.38 -17.86 4.38
N LYS A 95 11.08 -18.59 3.49
CA LYS A 95 11.66 -19.91 3.81
C LYS A 95 13.07 -19.83 4.38
N ASN A 96 13.93 -18.99 3.78
CA ASN A 96 15.38 -19.00 4.06
C ASN A 96 15.91 -17.62 4.45
N ASP A 97 15.04 -16.63 4.71
CA ASP A 97 15.43 -15.24 4.95
C ASP A 97 16.43 -14.69 3.91
N ARG A 98 16.32 -15.12 2.65
CA ARG A 98 17.19 -14.60 1.59
C ARG A 98 16.77 -13.18 1.22
N PRO A 99 17.71 -12.24 1.01
CA PRO A 99 17.39 -10.93 0.43
C PRO A 99 16.74 -11.04 -0.95
N HIS A 100 15.56 -10.45 -1.09
CA HIS A 100 14.85 -10.29 -2.35
C HIS A 100 14.49 -8.82 -2.57
N TYR A 101 14.49 -8.40 -3.83
CA TYR A 101 13.94 -7.11 -4.22
C TYR A 101 12.79 -7.30 -5.19
N HIS A 102 11.62 -6.74 -4.89
CA HIS A 102 10.50 -6.70 -5.81
C HIS A 102 10.24 -5.27 -6.27
N LEU A 103 9.99 -5.10 -7.56
CA LEU A 103 9.77 -3.80 -8.18
C LEU A 103 8.55 -3.83 -9.10
N ILE A 104 7.86 -2.71 -9.16
CA ILE A 104 7.00 -2.33 -10.28
C ILE A 104 7.74 -1.22 -11.01
N LEU A 105 8.11 -1.45 -12.26
CA LEU A 105 8.72 -0.45 -13.13
C LEU A 105 7.70 0.05 -14.15
N PHE A 106 7.75 1.34 -14.44
CA PHE A 106 6.95 2.02 -15.45
C PHE A 106 7.89 2.64 -16.47
N GLY A 107 7.55 2.52 -17.76
CA GLY A 107 8.41 2.88 -18.88
C GLY A 107 9.48 1.83 -19.20
N VAL A 108 9.27 0.56 -18.78
CA VAL A 108 10.19 -0.56 -19.04
C VAL A 108 9.39 -1.76 -19.52
N SER A 109 9.83 -2.38 -20.62
CA SER A 109 9.25 -3.59 -21.18
C SER A 109 9.81 -4.83 -20.47
N GLY A 110 8.95 -5.80 -20.14
CA GLY A 110 9.32 -7.01 -19.40
C GLY A 110 9.40 -8.30 -20.21
N PHE A 111 9.22 -8.19 -21.54
CA PHE A 111 9.07 -9.34 -22.44
C PHE A 111 9.83 -9.07 -23.74
N GLY A 112 11.16 -8.96 -23.66
CA GLY A 112 12.04 -8.88 -24.83
C GLY A 112 12.79 -7.56 -24.94
N GLN A 113 12.11 -6.47 -25.29
CA GLN A 113 12.78 -5.24 -25.75
C GLN A 113 13.84 -4.70 -24.78
N ASP A 114 13.57 -4.73 -23.47
CA ASP A 114 14.49 -4.19 -22.46
C ASP A 114 15.23 -5.31 -21.68
N ASP A 115 15.12 -6.58 -22.08
CA ASP A 115 15.68 -7.72 -21.33
C ASP A 115 17.20 -7.61 -21.20
N GLU A 116 17.91 -7.27 -22.28
CA GLU A 116 19.36 -7.06 -22.22
C GLU A 116 19.74 -5.90 -21.28
N ALA A 117 18.99 -4.79 -21.32
CA ALA A 117 19.22 -3.64 -20.45
C ALA A 117 18.99 -4.02 -18.97
N LEU A 118 17.97 -4.84 -18.69
CA LEU A 118 17.71 -5.38 -17.36
C LEU A 118 18.85 -6.27 -16.87
N GLN A 119 19.32 -7.20 -17.71
CA GLN A 119 20.44 -8.10 -17.39
C GLN A 119 21.74 -7.32 -17.14
N ARG A 120 22.09 -6.36 -18.00
CA ARG A 120 23.25 -5.48 -17.81
C ARG A 120 23.13 -4.64 -16.53
N ALA A 121 21.92 -4.23 -16.16
CA ALA A 121 21.68 -3.46 -14.94
C ALA A 121 21.76 -4.31 -13.65
N TRP A 122 21.55 -5.63 -13.73
CA TRP A 122 21.59 -6.56 -12.59
C TRP A 122 22.53 -7.76 -12.82
N PRO A 123 23.86 -7.56 -12.74
CA PRO A 123 24.83 -8.64 -12.97
C PRO A 123 24.96 -9.64 -11.79
N TYR A 124 24.25 -9.42 -10.68
CA TYR A 124 24.49 -10.13 -9.41
C TYR A 124 23.66 -11.39 -9.22
N GLY A 125 22.78 -11.73 -10.16
CA GLY A 125 21.96 -12.92 -10.05
C GLY A 125 20.88 -13.00 -11.10
N PHE A 126 19.66 -13.31 -10.67
CA PHE A 126 18.56 -13.64 -11.58
C PHE A 126 17.49 -12.56 -11.54
N ILE A 127 16.84 -12.39 -12.69
CA ILE A 127 15.72 -11.49 -12.89
C ILE A 127 14.53 -12.35 -13.27
N PHE A 128 13.43 -12.19 -12.52
CA PHE A 128 12.13 -12.70 -12.93
C PHE A 128 11.27 -11.52 -13.37
N THR A 129 10.68 -11.62 -14.57
CA THR A 129 9.72 -10.66 -15.09
C THR A 129 8.29 -11.21 -14.97
N GLY A 130 7.34 -10.31 -14.74
CA GLY A 130 5.93 -10.63 -14.73
C GLY A 130 5.07 -9.41 -14.98
N SER A 131 3.76 -9.63 -15.07
CA SER A 131 2.81 -8.56 -15.40
C SER A 131 2.51 -7.64 -14.22
N VAL A 132 2.33 -6.36 -14.51
CA VAL A 132 1.83 -5.38 -13.53
C VAL A 132 0.31 -5.51 -13.46
N THR A 133 -0.15 -5.99 -12.31
CA THR A 133 -1.57 -6.13 -11.98
C THR A 133 -1.82 -5.49 -10.62
N TYR A 134 -3.09 -5.27 -10.28
CA TYR A 134 -3.44 -4.78 -8.96
C TYR A 134 -2.94 -5.73 -7.85
N GLN A 135 -2.89 -7.03 -8.13
CA GLN A 135 -2.40 -8.08 -7.23
C GLN A 135 -0.87 -8.00 -7.07
N SER A 136 -0.09 -7.88 -8.16
CA SER A 136 1.37 -7.73 -8.04
C SER A 136 1.74 -6.41 -7.38
N CYS A 137 1.02 -5.32 -7.67
CA CYS A 137 1.14 -4.04 -6.97
C CYS A 137 0.88 -4.17 -5.45
N ARG A 138 -0.17 -4.88 -5.06
CA ARG A 138 -0.46 -5.17 -3.64
C ARG A 138 0.59 -6.05 -3.00
N TYR A 139 1.14 -7.01 -3.74
CA TYR A 139 2.21 -7.89 -3.28
C TYR A 139 3.45 -7.07 -2.92
N VAL A 140 3.96 -6.25 -3.85
CA VAL A 140 5.11 -5.36 -3.59
C VAL A 140 4.83 -4.38 -2.44
N ALA A 141 3.60 -3.85 -2.35
CA ALA A 141 3.22 -2.94 -1.26
C ALA A 141 3.08 -3.63 0.12
N LYS A 142 2.94 -4.96 0.16
CA LYS A 142 2.72 -5.72 1.41
C LYS A 142 3.94 -5.67 2.33
N TYR A 143 5.13 -5.82 1.76
CA TYR A 143 6.36 -6.07 2.50
C TYR A 143 6.90 -4.89 3.29
N ILE A 144 6.38 -3.70 2.99
CA ILE A 144 6.56 -2.46 3.73
C ILE A 144 6.14 -2.61 5.20
N GLN A 145 5.24 -3.54 5.49
CA GLN A 145 4.46 -3.56 6.73
C GLN A 145 4.72 -4.76 7.63
N LYS A 146 5.67 -5.66 7.31
CA LYS A 146 6.13 -6.68 8.27
C LYS A 146 6.81 -6.08 9.53
N LYS A 147 6.91 -4.75 9.63
CA LYS A 147 7.69 -3.97 10.62
C LYS A 147 7.11 -3.80 12.02
N TYR A 148 6.02 -4.49 12.39
CA TYR A 148 5.27 -4.13 13.59
C TYR A 148 5.07 -5.36 14.49
N GLY A 149 5.74 -5.38 15.64
CA GLY A 149 5.61 -6.40 16.68
C GLY A 149 6.87 -6.50 17.55
N LYS A 150 6.74 -7.06 18.76
CA LYS A 150 7.88 -7.40 19.63
C LYS A 150 8.73 -8.48 18.96
N ASP A 151 8.07 -9.53 18.47
CA ASP A 151 8.67 -10.64 17.73
C ASP A 151 9.42 -10.18 16.47
N PHE A 152 8.94 -9.13 15.79
CA PHE A 152 9.64 -8.58 14.62
C PHE A 152 10.96 -7.91 15.00
N LYS A 153 11.03 -7.21 16.15
CA LYS A 153 12.27 -6.58 16.61
C LYS A 153 13.29 -7.64 17.00
N GLU A 154 12.86 -8.68 17.69
CA GLU A 154 13.71 -9.81 18.09
C GLU A 154 14.23 -10.56 16.84
N TRP A 155 13.37 -10.89 15.88
CA TRP A 155 13.78 -11.51 14.61
C TRP A 155 14.70 -10.61 13.77
N LEU A 156 14.45 -9.29 13.77
CA LEU A 156 15.28 -8.35 13.01
C LEU A 156 16.71 -8.32 13.56
N ALA A 157 16.88 -8.37 14.88
CA ALA A 157 18.16 -8.26 15.55
C ALA A 157 18.99 -7.10 14.95
N ASP A 158 20.17 -7.41 14.39
CA ASP A 158 21.08 -6.43 13.78
C ASP A 158 20.90 -6.26 12.25
N ARG A 159 19.93 -6.95 11.64
CA ARG A 159 19.70 -6.90 10.19
C ARG A 159 19.04 -5.57 9.78
N GLN A 160 19.28 -5.15 8.54
CA GLN A 160 18.53 -4.04 7.96
C GLN A 160 17.04 -4.35 7.85
N PRO A 161 16.13 -3.47 8.32
CA PRO A 161 14.70 -3.71 8.19
C PRO A 161 14.25 -3.66 6.73
N PRO A 162 13.21 -4.42 6.34
CA PRO A 162 12.57 -4.30 5.03
C PRO A 162 12.38 -2.84 4.64
N PHE A 163 12.57 -2.48 3.39
CA PHE A 163 12.48 -1.09 2.98
C PHE A 163 11.59 -0.91 1.76
N GLN A 164 11.27 0.35 1.51
CA GLN A 164 10.50 0.76 0.36
C GLN A 164 11.17 1.96 -0.29
N LEU A 165 11.21 1.95 -1.62
CA LEU A 165 11.68 3.05 -2.46
C LEU A 165 10.64 3.33 -3.54
N GLN A 166 10.52 4.58 -3.96
CA GLN A 166 9.62 4.96 -5.05
C GLN A 166 10.07 6.23 -5.74
N SER A 167 9.66 6.36 -7.00
CA SER A 167 9.75 7.62 -7.74
C SER A 167 8.83 8.67 -7.17
N GLN A 168 9.26 9.93 -7.16
CA GLN A 168 8.40 11.03 -6.74
C GLN A 168 7.20 11.15 -7.69
N GLY A 169 6.03 11.47 -7.13
CA GLY A 169 4.85 11.73 -7.94
C GLY A 169 4.18 10.51 -8.56
N LEU A 170 4.35 9.30 -8.00
CA LEU A 170 3.58 8.14 -8.45
C LEU A 170 2.08 8.37 -8.34
N GLY A 171 1.42 8.29 -9.49
CA GLY A 171 0.01 8.51 -9.71
C GLY A 171 -0.40 9.99 -9.69
N LYS A 172 0.55 10.94 -9.69
CA LYS A 172 0.25 12.38 -9.61
C LYS A 172 -0.50 12.87 -10.85
N LYS A 173 -0.11 12.42 -12.04
CA LYS A 173 -0.72 12.86 -13.30
C LYS A 173 -2.21 12.48 -13.34
N PHE A 174 -2.51 11.21 -13.08
CA PHE A 174 -3.89 10.74 -12.84
C PHE A 174 -4.70 11.66 -11.93
N ALA A 175 -4.15 11.99 -10.76
CA ALA A 175 -4.87 12.79 -9.77
C ALA A 175 -5.19 14.20 -10.30
N ILE A 176 -4.29 14.80 -11.06
CA ILE A 176 -4.49 16.13 -11.65
C ILE A 176 -5.52 16.06 -12.77
N ASP A 177 -5.36 15.12 -13.70
CA ASP A 177 -6.25 14.98 -14.86
C ASP A 177 -7.69 14.61 -14.44
N ASN A 178 -7.86 13.97 -13.27
CA ASN A 178 -9.16 13.60 -12.70
C ASN A 178 -9.57 14.47 -11.50
N LYS A 179 -8.98 15.67 -11.35
CA LYS A 179 -9.13 16.50 -10.13
C LYS A 179 -10.59 16.76 -9.78
N ASP A 180 -11.39 17.21 -10.73
CA ASP A 180 -12.76 17.66 -10.47
C ASP A 180 -13.64 16.50 -10.00
N ARG A 181 -13.60 15.39 -10.74
CA ARG A 181 -14.28 14.14 -10.37
C ARG A 181 -13.84 13.61 -9.00
N ILE A 182 -12.55 13.63 -8.71
CA ILE A 182 -12.02 13.19 -7.40
C ILE A 182 -12.49 14.11 -6.27
N LYS A 183 -12.56 15.42 -6.50
CA LYS A 183 -13.04 16.40 -5.51
C LYS A 183 -14.53 16.27 -5.25
N GLU A 184 -15.31 16.04 -6.30
CA GLU A 184 -16.77 15.87 -6.22
C GLU A 184 -17.15 14.54 -5.55
N GLU A 185 -16.63 13.42 -6.05
CA GLU A 185 -17.03 12.10 -5.57
C GLU A 185 -16.32 11.67 -4.27
N LEU A 186 -15.15 12.25 -4.00
CA LEU A 186 -14.23 11.87 -2.90
C LEU A 186 -13.91 10.37 -2.87
N LYS A 187 -13.96 9.73 -4.04
CA LYS A 187 -13.76 8.29 -4.27
C LYS A 187 -13.08 8.06 -5.62
N ILE A 188 -12.50 6.87 -5.81
CA ILE A 188 -11.89 6.45 -7.06
C ILE A 188 -12.35 5.02 -7.35
N PRO A 189 -13.22 4.80 -8.35
CA PRO A 189 -13.57 3.45 -8.80
C PRO A 189 -12.39 2.83 -9.56
N TYR A 190 -12.11 1.55 -9.29
CA TYR A 190 -11.12 0.77 -10.01
C TYR A 190 -11.57 -0.69 -10.07
N GLN A 191 -11.71 -1.25 -11.28
CA GLN A 191 -12.18 -2.63 -11.52
C GLN A 191 -13.46 -2.99 -10.74
N GLY A 192 -14.47 -2.12 -10.77
CA GLY A 192 -15.75 -2.33 -10.08
C GLY A 192 -15.70 -2.17 -8.55
N VAL A 193 -14.53 -1.87 -7.98
CA VAL A 193 -14.37 -1.62 -6.55
C VAL A 193 -14.17 -0.13 -6.31
N VAL A 194 -14.91 0.43 -5.35
CA VAL A 194 -14.78 1.84 -4.98
C VAL A 194 -13.70 2.02 -3.91
N HIS A 195 -12.67 2.79 -4.23
CA HIS A 195 -11.59 3.14 -3.32
C HIS A 195 -11.79 4.54 -2.73
N GLY A 196 -11.33 4.74 -1.49
CA GLY A 196 -11.17 6.09 -0.97
C GLY A 196 -9.95 6.78 -1.61
N VAL A 197 -9.99 8.11 -1.70
CA VAL A 197 -8.90 8.89 -2.29
C VAL A 197 -7.61 8.72 -1.47
N PRO A 198 -6.48 8.33 -2.09
CA PRO A 198 -5.17 8.27 -1.45
C PRO A 198 -4.80 9.56 -0.72
N ARG A 199 -4.14 9.45 0.44
CA ARG A 199 -3.68 10.62 1.22
C ARG A 199 -2.79 11.53 0.39
N TYR A 200 -1.96 10.94 -0.47
CA TYR A 200 -1.10 11.68 -1.39
C TYR A 200 -1.93 12.58 -2.34
N TYR A 201 -3.02 12.07 -2.90
CA TYR A 201 -3.88 12.84 -3.81
C TYR A 201 -4.65 13.91 -3.06
N LYS A 202 -5.19 13.62 -1.87
CA LYS A 202 -5.84 14.64 -1.04
C LYS A 202 -4.94 15.85 -0.82
N LYS A 203 -3.67 15.61 -0.50
CA LYS A 203 -2.66 16.66 -0.33
C LYS A 203 -2.36 17.39 -1.65
N LYS A 204 -2.25 16.67 -2.77
CA LYS A 204 -1.89 17.26 -4.06
C LYS A 204 -3.02 18.02 -4.74
N LEU A 205 -4.26 17.67 -4.44
CA LEU A 205 -5.46 18.33 -4.96
C LEU A 205 -6.01 19.36 -3.98
N GLU A 206 -5.39 19.53 -2.80
CA GLU A 206 -5.83 20.48 -1.76
C GLU A 206 -7.29 20.25 -1.41
N ILE A 207 -7.64 18.98 -1.13
CA ILE A 207 -8.98 18.62 -0.69
C ILE A 207 -9.10 19.00 0.79
N GLU A 208 -10.07 19.84 1.10
CA GLU A 208 -10.33 20.29 2.46
C GLU A 208 -10.71 19.11 3.37
N LYS A 209 -10.31 19.21 4.64
CA LYS A 209 -10.66 18.20 5.64
C LYS A 209 -12.18 18.15 5.86
N GLU A 210 -12.85 19.29 5.78
CA GLU A 210 -14.29 19.42 5.98
C GLU A 210 -15.09 18.63 4.94
N SER A 211 -14.62 18.55 3.68
CA SER A 211 -15.25 17.74 2.64
C SER A 211 -15.34 16.25 3.01
N TYR A 212 -14.38 15.74 3.80
CA TYR A 212 -14.43 14.36 4.31
C TYR A 212 -15.20 14.20 5.61
N LYS A 213 -15.46 15.29 6.34
CA LYS A 213 -16.17 15.25 7.61
C LYS A 213 -17.63 14.87 7.38
N SER A 214 -18.32 15.50 6.45
CA SER A 214 -19.72 15.16 6.09
C SER A 214 -19.86 13.67 5.77
N VAL A 215 -19.00 13.16 4.88
CA VAL A 215 -18.96 11.74 4.49
C VAL A 215 -18.66 10.81 5.68
N THR A 216 -17.83 11.25 6.62
CA THR A 216 -17.44 10.45 7.80
C THR A 216 -18.55 10.43 8.85
N LEU A 217 -19.18 11.57 9.10
CA LEU A 217 -20.32 11.72 10.01
C LEU A 217 -21.52 10.92 9.50
N GLU A 218 -21.83 10.99 8.21
CA GLU A 218 -22.94 10.26 7.61
C GLU A 218 -22.74 8.75 7.73
N LYS A 219 -21.55 8.24 7.38
CA LYS A 219 -21.21 6.81 7.59
C LYS A 219 -21.28 6.39 9.06
N ARG A 220 -20.90 7.28 9.98
CA ARG A 220 -20.97 7.02 11.42
C ARG A 220 -22.43 6.93 11.85
N ARG A 221 -23.29 7.85 11.40
CA ARG A 221 -24.73 7.84 11.64
C ARG A 221 -25.36 6.55 11.12
N GLU A 222 -25.09 6.17 9.86
CA GLU A 222 -25.59 4.92 9.28
C GLU A 222 -25.12 3.68 10.06
N THR A 223 -23.85 3.65 10.48
CA THR A 223 -23.31 2.54 11.28
C THR A 223 -23.98 2.46 12.64
N PHE A 224 -24.21 3.61 13.26
CA PHE A 224 -24.88 3.75 14.55
C PHE A 224 -26.33 3.27 14.46
N GLU A 225 -27.09 3.74 13.48
CA GLU A 225 -28.48 3.33 13.23
C GLU A 225 -28.61 1.81 12.97
N LYS A 226 -27.69 1.25 12.16
CA LYS A 226 -27.66 -0.20 11.90
C LYS A 226 -27.36 -1.00 13.17
N LEU A 227 -26.45 -0.52 14.02
CA LEU A 227 -26.13 -1.18 15.28
C LEU A 227 -27.28 -1.07 16.27
N ALA A 228 -27.87 0.11 16.42
CA ALA A 228 -29.02 0.37 17.29
C ALA A 228 -30.17 -0.61 16.98
N LYS A 229 -30.54 -0.70 15.69
CA LYS A 229 -31.55 -1.67 15.22
C LYS A 229 -31.17 -3.12 15.51
N ARG A 230 -29.89 -3.49 15.37
CA ARG A 230 -29.44 -4.87 15.56
C ARG A 230 -29.41 -5.29 17.02
N CYS A 231 -29.03 -4.41 17.93
CA CYS A 231 -28.92 -4.74 19.36
C CYS A 231 -30.19 -4.41 20.15
N GLY A 232 -31.16 -3.71 19.55
CA GLY A 232 -32.36 -3.24 20.25
C GLY A 232 -32.05 -2.22 21.33
N LYS A 233 -30.93 -1.49 21.20
CA LYS A 233 -30.49 -0.45 22.13
C LYS A 233 -30.41 0.87 21.39
N ASP A 234 -30.79 1.93 22.06
CA ASP A 234 -30.86 3.30 21.53
C ASP A 234 -29.92 4.26 22.27
N ASP A 235 -29.42 3.87 23.45
CA ASP A 235 -28.46 4.67 24.19
C ASP A 235 -27.04 4.64 23.57
N LEU A 236 -26.41 5.81 23.56
CA LEU A 236 -25.08 6.04 22.96
C LEU A 236 -24.00 5.14 23.56
N VAL A 237 -24.05 4.89 24.87
CA VAL A 237 -23.01 4.15 25.61
C VAL A 237 -23.04 2.68 25.20
N SER A 238 -24.23 2.07 25.21
CA SER A 238 -24.43 0.70 24.77
C SER A 238 -24.02 0.48 23.33
N ILE A 239 -24.42 1.37 22.41
CA ILE A 239 -24.06 1.25 21.00
C ILE A 239 -22.54 1.39 20.82
N TYR A 240 -21.89 2.27 21.59
CA TYR A 240 -20.44 2.38 21.60
C TYR A 240 -19.75 1.09 22.10
N HIS A 241 -20.27 0.45 23.15
CA HIS A 241 -19.78 -0.84 23.63
C HIS A 241 -19.91 -1.94 22.58
N GLU A 242 -21.05 -2.03 21.89
CA GLU A 242 -21.27 -3.01 20.82
C GLU A 242 -20.36 -2.76 19.61
N LEU A 243 -20.18 -1.50 19.22
CA LEU A 243 -19.23 -1.09 18.19
C LEU A 243 -17.80 -1.49 18.55
N ARG A 244 -17.40 -1.35 19.82
CA ARG A 244 -16.09 -1.79 20.32
C ARG A 244 -15.93 -3.31 20.24
N LYS A 245 -16.93 -4.09 20.66
CA LYS A 245 -16.93 -5.56 20.53
C LYS A 245 -16.78 -6.00 19.07
N ALA A 246 -17.55 -5.40 18.17
CA ALA A 246 -17.50 -5.69 16.73
C ALA A 246 -16.10 -5.41 16.15
N ARG A 247 -15.46 -4.31 16.56
CA ARG A 247 -14.08 -3.97 16.15
C ARG A 247 -13.04 -4.97 16.64
N LEU A 248 -13.14 -5.42 17.89
CA LEU A 248 -12.25 -6.43 18.44
C LEU A 248 -12.38 -7.76 17.69
N GLN A 249 -13.62 -8.18 17.38
CA GLN A 249 -13.85 -9.37 16.58
C GLN A 249 -13.32 -9.22 15.14
N ALA A 250 -13.51 -8.06 14.51
CA ALA A 250 -12.97 -7.78 13.20
C ALA A 250 -11.42 -7.85 13.18
N ASP A 251 -10.76 -7.36 14.23
CA ASP A 251 -9.31 -7.45 14.37
C ASP A 251 -8.84 -8.92 14.45
N ARG A 252 -9.51 -9.74 15.27
CA ARG A 252 -9.25 -11.18 15.37
C ARG A 252 -9.43 -11.88 14.02
N ASN A 253 -10.52 -11.60 13.32
CA ASN A 253 -10.82 -12.19 12.02
C ASN A 253 -9.77 -11.81 10.96
N VAL A 254 -9.34 -10.54 10.93
CA VAL A 254 -8.31 -10.08 9.99
C VAL A 254 -6.98 -10.76 10.31
N LYS A 255 -6.57 -10.81 11.59
CA LYS A 255 -5.35 -11.49 12.03
C LYS A 255 -5.36 -12.97 11.66
N ALA A 256 -6.45 -13.68 11.93
CA ALA A 256 -6.61 -15.09 11.60
C ALA A 256 -6.49 -15.34 10.09
N ARG A 257 -7.18 -14.53 9.26
CA ARG A 257 -7.07 -14.63 7.78
C ARG A 257 -5.66 -14.34 7.26
N THR A 258 -4.94 -13.42 7.90
CA THR A 258 -3.54 -13.14 7.53
C THR A 258 -2.57 -14.22 8.02
N GLY A 259 -2.88 -14.89 9.13
CA GLY A 259 -2.12 -16.02 9.68
C GLY A 259 -2.27 -17.28 8.84
N MET A 260 -3.50 -17.71 8.55
CA MET A 260 -3.78 -18.92 7.75
C MET A 260 -3.19 -18.91 6.33
N LYS A 261 -2.88 -17.73 5.79
CA LYS A 261 -2.21 -17.61 4.48
C LYS A 261 -0.70 -17.87 4.55
N LYS A 262 -0.08 -17.78 5.74
CA LYS A 262 1.32 -18.16 5.93
C LYS A 262 1.49 -19.68 5.94
N ASP A 263 0.49 -20.42 6.42
CA ASP A 263 0.56 -21.89 6.57
C ASP A 263 0.20 -22.67 5.28
N LYS A 264 -0.09 -21.97 4.16
CA LYS A 264 -0.52 -22.57 2.88
C LYS A 264 0.45 -22.33 1.72
N LEU A 265 1.70 -21.92 1.97
CA LEU A 265 2.76 -21.66 0.97
C LEU A 265 4.12 -22.22 1.44
#